data_AF-A0A537AGA1-F1
#
_entry.id   AF-A0A537AGA1-F1
#
_cell.length_a   1.000
_cell.length_b   1.000
_cell.length_c   1.000
_cell.angle_alpha   90.00
_cell.angle_beta   90.00
_cell.angle_gamma   90.00
#
_symmetry.space_group_name_H-M   'P 1'
#
loop_
_entity.id
_entity.type
_entity.pdbx_description
1 polymer ?
#
loop_
_entity_poly.entity_id
_entity_poly.type
_entity_poly.pdbx_seq_one_letter_code
_entity_poly.pdbx_strand_id
1 'polypeptide(L)'
;MSYAMKPLSCDPMKLKGLSERLIVSHYENNYGGAVKRLNAIAEGLAELDFAKAPVFVINGLKREELIAYNSMVLHELYFDSLGGGGEPVDALRRMIEEVFGGLAAWQTQFTAMGKALGGGSGWVVLAYSARDDRLVNQWAADHTHSLA
;
A
#
# COMPACT_ATOMS: atom_id res chain seq x y z
N MET A 1 14.24 -6.81 14.45
CA MET A 1 14.78 -6.67 13.08
C MET A 1 14.51 -5.24 12.63
N SER A 2 15.49 -4.57 12.01
CA SER A 2 15.28 -3.24 11.43
C SER A 2 14.78 -3.37 9.99
N TYR A 3 13.83 -2.52 9.61
CA TYR A 3 13.33 -2.40 8.25
C TYR A 3 14.22 -1.42 7.46
N ALA A 4 14.38 -1.68 6.17
CA ALA A 4 15.15 -0.86 5.25
C ALA A 4 14.34 -0.56 4.00
N MET A 5 14.58 0.60 3.39
CA MET A 5 13.96 0.96 2.13
C MET A 5 14.46 0.01 1.03
N LYS A 6 13.53 -0.54 0.24
CA LYS A 6 13.84 -1.23 -1.01
C LYS A 6 14.26 -0.23 -2.07
N PRO A 7 15.26 -0.54 -2.91
CA PRO A 7 15.61 0.30 -4.05
C PRO A 7 14.39 0.53 -4.95
N LEU A 8 14.32 1.72 -5.54
CA LEU A 8 13.27 2.03 -6.50
C LEU A 8 13.40 1.13 -7.75
N SER A 9 12.31 0.44 -8.09
CA SER A 9 12.27 -0.54 -9.19
C SER A 9 11.98 0.10 -10.57
N CYS A 10 11.54 1.36 -10.60
CA CYS A 10 11.27 2.12 -11.82
C CYS A 10 12.25 3.29 -12.01
N ASP A 11 12.35 3.77 -13.26
CA ASP A 11 13.07 5.00 -13.62
C ASP A 11 12.10 6.20 -13.52
N PRO A 12 12.25 7.10 -12.53
CA PRO A 12 11.33 8.22 -12.30
C PRO A 12 11.16 9.15 -13.50
N MET A 13 12.21 9.30 -14.32
CA MET A 13 12.21 10.22 -15.46
C MET A 13 11.38 9.68 -16.63
N LYS A 14 11.12 8.36 -16.67
CA LYS A 14 10.42 7.70 -17.78
C LYS A 14 8.93 7.48 -17.53
N LEU A 15 8.43 7.83 -16.34
CA LEU A 15 7.02 7.65 -16.00
C LEU A 15 6.15 8.66 -16.73
N LYS A 16 5.09 8.16 -17.37
CA LYS A 16 4.09 9.00 -18.06
C LYS A 16 3.05 9.49 -17.05
N GLY A 17 2.78 10.79 -17.04
CA GLY A 17 1.75 11.39 -16.18
C GLY A 17 2.16 11.64 -14.73
N LEU A 18 3.38 11.25 -14.33
CA LEU A 18 3.94 11.49 -13.00
C LEU A 18 5.32 12.14 -13.17
N SER A 19 5.54 13.30 -12.55
CA SER A 19 6.83 13.99 -12.65
C SER A 19 7.89 13.28 -11.82
N GLU A 20 9.15 13.28 -12.28
CA GLU A 20 10.30 12.77 -11.50
C GLU A 20 10.31 13.33 -10.06
N ARG A 21 10.17 14.66 -9.92
CA ARG A 21 10.20 15.32 -8.60
C ARG A 21 9.15 14.75 -7.64
N LEU A 22 7.96 14.43 -8.15
CA LEU A 22 6.90 13.80 -7.35
C LEU A 22 7.36 12.43 -6.86
N ILE A 23 7.86 11.58 -7.76
CA ILE A 23 8.23 10.19 -7.45
C ILE A 23 9.42 10.12 -6.50
N VAL A 24 10.47 10.91 -6.75
CA VAL A 24 11.65 10.97 -5.87
C VAL A 24 11.26 11.44 -4.47
N SER A 25 10.49 12.53 -4.36
CA SER A 25 10.02 13.01 -3.07
C SER A 25 9.12 12.01 -2.34
N HIS A 26 8.22 11.34 -3.07
CA HIS A 26 7.32 10.32 -2.51
C HIS A 26 8.14 9.15 -1.95
N TYR A 27 9.15 8.68 -2.68
CA TYR A 27 10.04 7.61 -2.26
C TYR A 27 10.88 8.01 -1.03
N GLU A 28 11.56 9.15 -1.07
CA GLU A 28 12.47 9.56 0.00
C GLU A 28 11.72 9.96 1.28
N ASN A 29 10.63 10.72 1.15
CA ASN A 29 9.97 11.34 2.29
C ASN A 29 8.82 10.50 2.82
N ASN A 30 7.90 10.03 1.97
CA ASN A 30 6.72 9.31 2.46
C ASN A 30 7.08 7.85 2.78
N TYR A 31 7.67 7.12 1.82
CA TYR A 31 8.10 5.75 2.05
C TYR A 31 9.27 5.69 3.05
N GLY A 32 10.32 6.49 2.85
CA GLY A 32 11.43 6.57 3.80
C GLY A 32 11.00 7.02 5.19
N GLY A 33 10.03 7.94 5.29
CA GLY A 33 9.40 8.34 6.54
C GLY A 33 8.66 7.18 7.23
N ALA A 34 7.89 6.39 6.48
CA ALA A 34 7.19 5.22 7.00
C ALA A 34 8.16 4.18 7.57
N VAL A 35 9.25 3.86 6.85
CA VAL A 35 10.29 2.93 7.31
C VAL A 35 10.97 3.41 8.59
N LYS A 36 11.39 4.68 8.63
CA LYS A 36 12.02 5.27 9.84
C LYS A 36 11.07 5.25 11.03
N ARG A 37 9.81 5.63 10.80
CA ARG A 37 8.77 5.62 11.82
C ARG A 37 8.51 4.23 12.37
N LEU A 38 8.37 3.22 11.50
CA LEU A 38 8.17 1.83 11.89
C LEU A 38 9.33 1.30 12.75
N ASN A 39 10.56 1.62 12.38
CA ASN A 39 11.74 1.25 13.17
C ASN A 39 11.70 1.86 14.58
N ALA A 40 11.38 3.16 14.71
CA ALA A 40 11.27 3.82 16.01
C ALA A 40 10.16 3.22 16.88
N ILE A 41 9.02 2.85 16.29
CA ILE A 41 7.92 2.17 17.01
C ILE A 41 8.37 0.78 17.48
N ALA A 42 9.05 0.02 16.61
CA ALA A 42 9.54 -1.30 16.94
C ALA A 42 10.57 -1.27 18.09
N GLU A 43 11.45 -0.27 18.10
CA GLU A 43 12.37 -0.02 19.22
C GLU A 43 11.61 0.30 20.51
N GLY A 44 10.67 1.25 20.47
CA GLY A 44 9.86 1.59 21.64
C GLY A 44 9.02 0.43 22.18
N LEU A 45 8.52 -0.45 21.31
CA LEU A 45 7.83 -1.68 21.71
C LEU A 45 8.78 -2.72 22.32
N ALA A 46 10.03 -2.81 21.84
CA ALA A 46 11.02 -3.74 22.37
C ALA A 46 11.50 -3.36 23.77
N GLU A 47 11.55 -2.06 24.08
CA GLU A 47 11.93 -1.53 25.40
C GLU A 47 10.77 -1.53 26.42
N LEU A 48 9.52 -1.72 25.95
CA LEU A 48 8.33 -1.60 26.78
C LEU A 48 8.16 -2.79 27.74
N ASP A 49 8.05 -2.54 29.04
CA ASP A 49 7.57 -3.53 30.02
C ASP A 49 6.05 -3.68 29.91
N PHE A 50 5.58 -4.63 29.09
CA PHE A 50 4.16 -4.87 28.85
C PHE A 50 3.35 -5.21 30.11
N ALA A 51 3.97 -5.71 31.17
CA ALA A 51 3.28 -6.03 32.41
C ALA A 51 2.96 -4.77 33.25
N LYS A 52 3.67 -3.66 33.00
CA LYS A 52 3.55 -2.42 33.77
C LYS A 52 3.09 -1.22 32.95
N ALA A 53 3.26 -1.28 31.63
CA ALA A 53 2.92 -0.18 30.74
C ALA A 53 1.42 0.15 30.82
N PRO A 54 1.04 1.44 30.88
CA PRO A 54 -0.36 1.82 30.79
C PRO A 54 -0.98 1.32 29.49
N VAL A 55 -2.19 0.75 29.56
CA VAL A 55 -2.86 0.12 28.41
C VAL A 55 -3.04 1.08 27.23
N PHE A 56 -3.23 2.38 27.49
CA PHE A 56 -3.36 3.38 26.42
C PHE A 56 -2.06 3.58 25.63
N VAL A 57 -0.89 3.37 26.25
CA VAL A 57 0.43 3.43 25.58
C VAL A 57 0.58 2.25 24.65
N ILE A 58 0.26 1.04 25.14
CA ILE A 58 0.26 -0.19 24.32
C ILE A 58 -0.68 -0.01 23.12
N ASN A 59 -1.91 0.45 23.36
CA ASN A 59 -2.89 0.68 22.32
C ASN A 59 -2.41 1.71 21.28
N GLY A 60 -1.80 2.81 21.73
CA GLY A 60 -1.24 3.83 20.85
C GLY A 60 -0.13 3.27 19.96
N LEU A 61 0.87 2.60 20.55
CA LEU A 61 2.00 2.03 19.81
C LEU A 61 1.56 0.94 18.84
N LYS A 62 0.67 0.02 19.23
CA LYS A 62 0.21 -1.06 18.34
C LYS A 62 -0.65 -0.57 17.18
N ARG A 63 -1.52 0.43 17.40
CA ARG A 63 -2.24 1.08 16.31
C ARG A 63 -1.29 1.77 15.34
N GLU A 64 -0.27 2.41 15.89
CA GLU A 64 0.70 3.15 15.09
C GLU A 64 1.64 2.23 14.32
N GLU A 65 2.03 1.10 14.91
CA GLU A 65 2.77 0.04 14.24
C GLU A 65 2.02 -0.46 13.01
N LEU A 66 0.70 -0.73 13.12
CA LEU A 66 -0.13 -1.15 11.99
C LEU A 66 -0.11 -0.12 10.85
N ILE A 67 -0.30 1.17 11.17
CA ILE A 67 -0.31 2.25 10.18
C ILE A 67 1.06 2.35 9.48
N ALA A 68 2.15 2.37 10.25
CA ALA A 68 3.49 2.51 9.70
C ALA A 68 3.90 1.30 8.87
N TYR A 69 3.56 0.08 9.31
CA TYR A 69 3.83 -1.16 8.60
C TYR A 69 3.09 -1.21 7.27
N ASN A 70 1.78 -0.95 7.29
CA ASN A 70 1.00 -0.92 6.05
C ASN A 70 1.48 0.20 5.11
N SER A 71 1.86 1.37 5.64
CA SER A 71 2.41 2.44 4.82
C SER A 71 3.69 1.99 4.11
N MET A 72 4.61 1.30 4.80
CA MET A 72 5.80 0.72 4.18
C MET A 72 5.42 -0.25 3.04
N VAL A 73 4.58 -1.25 3.32
CA VAL A 73 4.22 -2.29 2.35
C VAL A 73 3.47 -1.71 1.14
N LEU A 74 2.51 -0.82 1.35
CA LEU A 74 1.73 -0.21 0.27
C LEU A 74 2.60 0.64 -0.67
N HIS A 75 3.59 1.35 -0.13
CA HIS A 75 4.54 2.09 -0.96
C HIS A 75 5.46 1.17 -1.75
N GLU A 76 5.91 0.06 -1.17
CA GLU A 76 6.69 -0.95 -1.91
C GLU A 76 5.89 -1.50 -3.10
N LEU A 77 4.64 -1.92 -2.86
CA LEU A 77 3.74 -2.39 -3.91
C LEU A 77 3.47 -1.32 -4.97
N TYR A 78 3.30 -0.06 -4.55
CA TYR A 78 3.10 1.07 -5.45
C TYR A 78 4.29 1.23 -6.40
N PHE A 79 5.51 1.31 -5.87
CA PHE A 79 6.69 1.52 -6.70
C PHE A 79 6.96 0.32 -7.63
N ASP A 80 6.74 -0.91 -7.16
CA ASP A 80 6.84 -2.12 -7.98
C ASP A 80 5.77 -2.20 -9.08
N SER A 81 4.67 -1.47 -8.93
CA SER A 81 3.60 -1.37 -9.94
C SER A 81 3.86 -0.26 -10.98
N LEU A 82 4.87 0.59 -10.79
CA LEU A 82 5.20 1.67 -11.73
C LEU A 82 6.15 1.23 -12.84
N GLY A 83 6.12 1.94 -13.97
CA GLY A 83 7.04 1.70 -15.10
C GLY A 83 6.59 0.58 -16.05
N GLY A 84 5.53 -0.17 -15.72
CA GLY A 84 4.90 -1.16 -16.59
C GLY A 84 3.84 -0.55 -17.52
N GLY A 85 4.09 -0.54 -18.82
CA GLY A 85 3.10 -0.21 -19.86
C GLY A 85 2.53 -1.44 -20.56
N GLY A 86 2.66 -2.61 -19.93
CA GLY A 86 2.33 -3.91 -20.51
C GLY A 86 0.95 -4.42 -20.12
N GLU A 87 0.49 -5.39 -20.89
CA GLU A 87 -0.73 -6.13 -20.61
C GLU A 87 -0.54 -7.10 -19.43
N PRO A 88 -1.59 -7.39 -18.63
CA PRO A 88 -1.52 -8.41 -17.59
C PRO A 88 -1.21 -9.77 -18.21
N VAL A 89 -0.43 -10.57 -17.48
CA VAL A 89 -0.16 -11.97 -17.84
C VAL A 89 -1.47 -12.77 -17.92
N ASP A 90 -1.49 -13.82 -18.74
CA ASP A 90 -2.72 -14.57 -19.07
C ASP A 90 -3.52 -15.05 -17.85
N ALA A 91 -2.84 -15.50 -16.79
CA ALA A 91 -3.51 -15.93 -15.56
C ALA A 91 -4.28 -14.78 -14.90
N LEU A 92 -3.66 -13.60 -14.78
CA LEU A 92 -4.30 -12.41 -14.22
C LEU A 92 -5.41 -11.90 -15.14
N ARG A 93 -5.18 -11.89 -16.46
CA ARG A 93 -6.19 -11.51 -17.44
C ARG A 93 -7.46 -12.34 -17.30
N ARG A 94 -7.33 -13.67 -17.23
CA ARG A 94 -8.48 -14.59 -17.09
C ARG A 94 -9.28 -14.31 -15.81
N MET A 95 -8.60 -14.12 -14.68
CA MET A 95 -9.28 -13.78 -13.43
C MET A 95 -9.98 -12.41 -13.52
N ILE A 96 -9.40 -11.44 -14.21
CA ILE A 96 -10.03 -10.13 -14.44
C ILE A 96 -11.27 -10.27 -15.32
N GLU A 97 -11.20 -11.08 -16.38
CA GLU A 97 -12.32 -11.36 -17.28
C GLU A 97 -13.48 -12.04 -16.55
N GLU A 98 -13.18 -13.06 -15.75
CA GLU A 98 -14.17 -13.80 -14.97
C GLU A 98 -14.87 -12.92 -13.92
N VAL A 99 -14.12 -12.11 -13.18
CA VAL A 99 -14.66 -11.33 -12.05
C VAL A 99 -15.32 -10.03 -12.50
N PHE A 100 -14.70 -9.31 -13.44
CA PHE A 100 -15.12 -7.95 -13.79
C PHE A 100 -15.78 -7.87 -15.16
N GLY A 101 -15.79 -8.95 -15.96
CA GLY A 101 -16.28 -8.93 -17.33
C GLY A 101 -15.28 -8.33 -18.33
N GLY A 102 -14.01 -8.22 -17.94
CA GLY A 102 -12.91 -7.78 -18.81
C GLY A 102 -12.12 -6.59 -18.28
N LEU A 103 -10.96 -6.34 -18.90
CA LEU A 103 -10.00 -5.34 -18.43
C LEU A 103 -10.57 -3.91 -18.41
N ALA A 104 -11.37 -3.53 -19.42
CA ALA A 104 -11.98 -2.20 -19.49
C ALA A 104 -13.02 -1.98 -18.37
N ALA A 105 -13.82 -3.02 -18.06
CA ALA A 105 -14.79 -2.97 -16.97
C ALA A 105 -14.10 -2.91 -15.60
N TRP A 106 -13.04 -3.70 -15.41
CA TRP A 106 -12.19 -3.60 -14.24
C TRP A 106 -11.59 -2.19 -14.08
N GLN A 107 -10.97 -1.64 -15.13
CA GLN A 107 -10.35 -0.32 -15.08
C GLN A 107 -11.35 0.78 -14.75
N THR A 108 -12.58 0.67 -15.27
CA THR A 108 -13.69 1.59 -14.97
C THR A 108 -14.02 1.55 -13.48
N GLN A 109 -14.18 0.35 -12.91
CA GLN A 109 -14.48 0.19 -11.48
C GLN A 109 -13.31 0.66 -10.59
N PHE A 110 -12.07 0.24 -10.89
CA PHE A 110 -10.87 0.58 -10.13
C PHE A 110 -10.64 2.10 -10.09
N THR A 111 -10.77 2.75 -11.25
CA THR A 111 -10.61 4.22 -11.36
C THR A 111 -11.73 4.97 -10.65
N ALA A 112 -12.97 4.48 -10.72
CA ALA A 112 -14.09 5.09 -10.01
C ALA A 112 -13.91 5.03 -8.49
N MET A 113 -13.45 3.90 -7.94
CA MET A 113 -13.11 3.78 -6.52
C MET A 113 -11.96 4.73 -6.13
N GLY A 114 -10.95 4.88 -6.99
CA GLY A 114 -9.84 5.81 -6.76
C GLY A 114 -10.32 7.26 -6.69
N LYS A 115 -11.25 7.65 -7.57
CA LYS A 115 -11.89 8.98 -7.52
C LYS A 115 -12.76 9.17 -6.28
N ALA A 116 -13.41 8.11 -5.81
CA ALA A 116 -14.25 8.16 -4.60
C ALA A 116 -13.45 8.37 -3.31
N LEU A 117 -12.12 8.15 -3.32
CA LEU A 117 -11.21 8.57 -2.23
C LEU A 117 -11.00 10.09 -2.18
N GLY A 118 -11.48 10.85 -3.18
CA GLY A 118 -11.31 12.30 -3.24
C GLY A 118 -11.79 12.99 -1.96
N GLY A 119 -10.95 13.87 -1.42
CA GLY A 119 -11.21 14.57 -0.16
C GLY A 119 -10.56 13.94 1.08
N GLY A 120 -9.89 12.79 0.94
CA GLY A 120 -9.10 12.16 2.00
C GLY A 120 -7.86 11.43 1.46
N SER A 121 -7.16 10.72 2.35
CA SER A 121 -6.04 9.85 2.00
C SER A 121 -6.52 8.40 1.88
N GLY A 122 -5.92 7.62 0.99
CA GLY A 122 -6.20 6.18 0.91
C GLY A 122 -5.68 5.52 -0.36
N TRP A 123 -6.04 4.25 -0.52
CA TRP A 123 -5.57 3.36 -1.59
C TRP A 123 -6.73 2.59 -2.21
N VAL A 124 -6.57 2.25 -3.48
CA VAL A 124 -7.32 1.16 -4.11
C VAL A 124 -6.32 0.08 -4.49
N VAL A 125 -6.57 -1.15 -4.03
CA VAL A 125 -5.70 -2.30 -4.27
C VAL A 125 -6.52 -3.36 -5.01
N LEU A 126 -5.99 -3.90 -6.11
CA LEU A 126 -6.51 -5.13 -6.69
C LEU A 126 -5.91 -6.28 -5.88
N ALA A 127 -6.72 -6.91 -5.03
CA ALA A 127 -6.30 -8.00 -4.16
C ALA A 127 -6.95 -9.31 -4.61
N TYR A 128 -6.29 -10.44 -4.32
CA TYR A 128 -6.90 -11.76 -4.44
C TYR A 128 -7.39 -12.23 -3.07
N SER A 129 -8.69 -12.51 -2.95
CA SER A 129 -9.30 -13.08 -1.76
C SER A 129 -9.22 -14.59 -1.85
N ALA A 130 -8.32 -15.21 -1.08
CA ALA A 130 -8.21 -16.67 -1.00
C ALA A 130 -9.48 -17.33 -0.42
N ARG A 131 -10.25 -16.60 0.39
CA ARG A 131 -11.51 -17.09 0.97
C ARG A 131 -12.62 -17.20 -0.08
N ASP A 132 -12.71 -16.19 -0.95
CA ASP A 132 -13.75 -16.11 -1.97
C ASP A 132 -13.27 -16.64 -3.33
N ASP A 133 -12.01 -17.08 -3.43
CA ASP A 133 -11.33 -17.52 -4.65
C ASP A 133 -11.49 -16.54 -5.82
N ARG A 134 -11.31 -15.23 -5.56
CA ARG A 134 -11.55 -14.20 -6.57
C ARG A 134 -10.74 -12.93 -6.35
N LEU A 135 -10.61 -12.15 -7.42
CA LEU A 135 -10.10 -10.79 -7.36
C LEU A 135 -11.13 -9.83 -6.75
N VAL A 136 -10.64 -8.83 -6.02
CA VAL A 136 -11.43 -7.77 -5.40
C VAL A 136 -10.70 -6.44 -5.58
N ASN A 137 -11.42 -5.42 -6.04
CA ASN A 137 -10.98 -4.04 -5.93
C ASN A 137 -11.29 -3.55 -4.51
N GLN A 138 -10.26 -3.37 -3.71
CA GLN A 138 -10.37 -3.04 -2.30
C GLN A 138 -10.08 -1.56 -2.08
N TRP A 139 -11.06 -0.85 -1.53
CA TRP A 139 -10.91 0.51 -1.05
C TRP A 139 -10.38 0.50 0.39
N ALA A 140 -9.38 1.34 0.68
CA ALA A 140 -8.77 1.44 1.99
C ALA A 140 -8.48 2.92 2.34
N ALA A 141 -8.98 3.39 3.49
CA ALA A 141 -8.70 4.74 3.98
C ALA A 141 -7.32 4.81 4.65
N ASP A 142 -6.63 5.94 4.45
CA ASP A 142 -5.27 6.19 4.95
C ASP A 142 -4.27 5.10 4.53
N HIS A 143 -3.69 4.39 5.49
CA HIS A 143 -2.87 3.20 5.28
C HIS A 143 -3.48 2.01 6.04
N THR A 144 -4.77 2.06 6.32
CA THR A 144 -5.46 1.09 7.17
C THR A 144 -6.79 0.67 6.53
N HIS A 145 -7.54 -0.16 7.23
CA HIS A 145 -8.85 -0.66 6.78
C HIS A 145 -8.75 -1.58 5.56
N SER A 146 -7.99 -2.68 5.73
CA SER A 146 -8.08 -3.81 4.84
C SER A 146 -9.13 -4.82 5.28
N LEU A 147 -9.67 -5.60 4.34
CA LEU A 147 -10.44 -6.80 4.69
C LEU A 147 -9.54 -7.74 5.52
N ALA A 148 -10.09 -8.30 6.58
CA ALA A 148 -9.39 -9.17 7.53
C ALA A 148 -9.08 -10.56 6.94
#